data_AF-A0A949YYW0-F1
#
_entry.id   AF-A0A949YYW0-F1
#
_cell.length_a   1.000
_cell.length_b   1.000
_cell.length_c   1.000
_cell.angle_alpha   90.00
_cell.angle_beta   90.00
_cell.angle_gamma   90.00
#
_symmetry.space_group_name_H-M   'P 1'
#
loop_
_entity.id
_entity.type
_entity.pdbx_description
1 polymer ?
#
loop_
_entity_poly.entity_id
_entity_poly.type
_entity_poly.pdbx_seq_one_letter_code
_entity_poly.pdbx_strand_id
1 'polypeptide(L)'
;HLVLVMGSVDPQKPILVRVHREYLPGDVFGYAARPTRNLLRAAMERIAEKGEGVLLYLKRESNAIAAELGSNGRGGHRPSTRYGTTEADFRDYGIGAQIVRDVGVRKMIVMSDATPRLANLPGYGLEIVGSVPLTVPNGKPVVTSSN
;
A
#
# COMPACT_ATOMS: atom_id res chain seq x y z
N HIS A 1 -10.27 1.85 6.73
CA HIS A 1 -9.47 0.86 5.98
C HIS A 1 -10.44 0.00 5.17
N LEU A 2 -9.99 -0.57 4.06
CA LEU A 2 -10.76 -1.50 3.23
C LEU A 2 -9.87 -2.71 2.92
N VAL A 3 -10.46 -3.90 2.82
CA VAL A 3 -9.75 -5.10 2.37
C VAL A 3 -10.51 -5.72 1.21
N LEU A 4 -9.77 -6.06 0.15
CA LEU A 4 -10.27 -6.79 -1.00
C LEU A 4 -9.62 -8.18 -0.99
N VAL A 5 -10.44 -9.21 -1.15
CA VAL A 5 -10.01 -10.61 -1.13
C VAL A 5 -10.39 -11.24 -2.46
N MET A 6 -9.41 -11.84 -3.12
CA MET A 6 -9.60 -12.67 -4.30
C MET A 6 -9.43 -14.13 -3.90
N GLY A 7 -10.36 -14.99 -4.33
CA GLY A 7 -10.32 -16.41 -4.03
C GLY A 7 -10.58 -16.73 -2.55
N SER A 8 -10.09 -17.89 -2.12
CA SER A 8 -10.21 -18.36 -0.73
C SER A 8 -8.86 -18.26 -0.01
N VAL A 9 -8.88 -17.71 1.20
CA VAL A 9 -7.67 -17.58 2.02
C VAL A 9 -7.49 -18.85 2.85
N ASP A 10 -6.46 -19.61 2.53
CA ASP A 10 -6.03 -20.79 3.28
C ASP A 10 -4.94 -20.38 4.31
N PRO A 11 -5.21 -20.47 5.63
CA PRO A 11 -4.25 -20.12 6.67
C PRO A 11 -2.94 -20.92 6.63
N GLN A 12 -2.92 -22.09 5.98
CA GLN A 12 -1.73 -22.94 5.89
C GLN A 12 -0.80 -22.52 4.74
N LYS A 13 -1.27 -21.70 3.80
CA LYS A 13 -0.54 -21.33 2.58
C LYS A 13 -0.06 -19.87 2.63
N PRO A 14 1.09 -19.56 2.01
CA PRO A 14 1.49 -18.17 1.79
C PRO A 14 0.55 -17.43 0.83
N ILE A 15 -0.11 -16.39 1.33
CA ILE A 15 -1.03 -15.56 0.54
C ILE A 15 -0.31 -14.35 -0.03
N LEU A 16 -0.61 -13.98 -1.28
CA LEU A 16 -0.06 -12.77 -1.88
C LEU A 16 -0.80 -11.55 -1.29
N VAL A 17 -0.06 -10.63 -0.67
CA VAL A 17 -0.64 -9.48 0.04
C VAL A 17 -0.06 -8.16 -0.48
N ARG A 18 -0.93 -7.22 -0.83
CA ARG A 18 -0.57 -5.81 -1.03
C ARG A 18 -1.10 -4.97 0.13
N VAL A 19 -0.21 -4.26 0.80
CA VAL A 19 -0.60 -3.16 1.69
C VAL A 19 -0.44 -1.85 0.92
N HIS A 20 -1.55 -1.18 0.63
CA HIS A 20 -1.60 0.08 -0.10
C HIS A 20 -2.04 1.20 0.84
N ARG A 21 -1.19 2.21 1.01
CA ARG A 21 -1.56 3.41 1.78
C ARG A 21 -2.28 4.38 0.86
N GLU A 22 -3.44 4.83 1.32
CA GLU A 22 -4.29 5.77 0.58
C GLU A 22 -3.50 6.99 0.12
N TYR A 23 -3.69 7.33 -1.15
CA TYR A 23 -3.40 8.65 -1.65
C TYR A 23 -4.50 9.02 -2.64
N LEU A 24 -5.64 9.44 -2.09
CA LEU A 24 -6.85 9.73 -2.85
C LEU A 24 -6.63 10.57 -4.13
N PRO A 25 -5.80 11.64 -4.13
CA PRO A 25 -5.52 12.41 -5.34
C PRO A 25 -4.92 11.56 -6.47
N GLY A 26 -3.97 10.69 -6.14
CA GLY A 26 -3.35 9.80 -7.12
C GLY A 26 -4.22 8.60 -7.46
N ASP A 27 -4.80 7.95 -6.45
CA ASP A 27 -5.55 6.69 -6.59
C ASP A 27 -6.83 6.85 -7.41
N VAL A 28 -7.58 7.93 -7.16
CA VAL A 28 -8.90 8.17 -7.76
C VAL A 28 -8.81 9.20 -8.88
N PHE A 29 -8.19 10.35 -8.61
CA PHE A 29 -8.19 11.49 -9.53
C PHE A 29 -7.00 11.51 -10.50
N GLY A 30 -6.06 10.57 -10.38
CA GLY A 30 -4.95 10.44 -11.32
C GLY A 30 -3.90 11.55 -11.23
N TYR A 31 -3.70 12.14 -10.05
CA TYR A 31 -2.71 13.20 -9.82
C TYR A 31 -1.31 12.80 -10.31
N ALA A 32 -0.80 13.49 -11.34
CA ALA A 32 0.38 13.08 -12.09
C ALA A 32 1.69 13.07 -11.28
N ALA A 33 1.79 13.87 -10.22
CA ALA A 33 3.01 13.93 -9.41
C ALA A 33 3.26 12.64 -8.61
N ARG A 34 2.22 11.83 -8.38
CA ARG A 34 2.31 10.52 -7.71
C ARG A 34 1.40 9.51 -8.41
N PRO A 35 1.92 8.63 -9.29
CA PRO A 35 1.11 7.69 -10.07
C PRO A 35 0.67 6.47 -9.23
N THR A 36 0.09 6.68 -8.05
CA THR A 36 -0.34 5.60 -7.14
C THR A 36 -1.48 4.76 -7.69
N ARG A 37 -2.29 5.32 -8.61
CA ARG A 37 -3.28 4.56 -9.38
C ARG A 37 -2.68 3.39 -10.15
N ASN A 38 -1.50 3.58 -10.75
CA ASN A 38 -0.85 2.51 -11.52
C ASN A 38 -0.35 1.41 -10.60
N LEU A 39 0.18 1.77 -9.43
CA LEU A 39 0.59 0.81 -8.41
C LEU A 39 -0.61 0.03 -7.86
N LEU A 40 -1.71 0.72 -7.52
CA LEU A 40 -2.93 0.10 -7.02
C LEU A 40 -3.50 -0.88 -8.05
N ARG A 41 -3.58 -0.45 -9.32
CA ARG A 41 -4.04 -1.28 -10.43
C ARG A 41 -3.16 -2.50 -10.64
N ALA A 42 -1.84 -2.33 -10.75
CA ALA A 42 -0.90 -3.44 -10.96
C ALA A 42 -0.93 -4.46 -9.82
N ALA A 43 -1.16 -4.02 -8.57
CA ALA A 43 -1.33 -4.95 -7.45
C ALA A 43 -2.61 -5.78 -7.59
N MET A 44 -3.73 -5.14 -7.97
CA MET A 44 -4.99 -5.86 -8.20
C MET A 44 -4.88 -6.83 -9.38
N GLU A 45 -4.23 -6.43 -10.48
CA GLU A 45 -3.97 -7.29 -11.65
C GLU A 45 -3.17 -8.53 -11.26
N ARG A 46 -2.06 -8.38 -10.51
CA ARG A 46 -1.27 -9.53 -10.04
C ARG A 46 -2.04 -10.46 -9.10
N ILE A 47 -2.88 -9.90 -8.23
CA ILE A 47 -3.76 -10.70 -7.37
C ILE A 47 -4.76 -11.50 -8.22
N ALA A 48 -5.34 -10.86 -9.24
CA ALA A 48 -6.26 -11.51 -10.15
C ALA A 48 -5.59 -12.60 -10.98
N GLU A 49 -4.38 -12.36 -11.50
CA GLU A 49 -3.58 -13.33 -12.25
C GLU A 49 -3.26 -14.58 -11.42
N LYS A 50 -2.95 -14.40 -10.12
CA LYS A 50 -2.71 -15.52 -9.20
C LYS A 50 -4.01 -16.28 -8.84
N GLY A 51 -5.16 -15.62 -8.94
CA GLY A 51 -6.46 -16.17 -8.54
C GLY A 51 -6.70 -16.22 -7.01
N GLU A 52 -5.70 -15.84 -6.22
CA GLU A 52 -5.75 -15.77 -4.77
C GLU A 52 -4.90 -14.60 -4.24
N GLY A 53 -5.46 -13.82 -3.32
CA GLY A 53 -4.70 -12.74 -2.69
C GLY A 53 -5.52 -11.72 -1.94
N VAL A 54 -4.83 -10.83 -1.25
CA VAL A 54 -5.42 -9.79 -0.41
C VAL A 54 -4.82 -8.42 -0.75
N LEU A 55 -5.67 -7.43 -0.97
CA LEU A 55 -5.28 -6.03 -1.02
C LEU A 55 -5.86 -5.28 0.18
N LEU A 56 -4.99 -4.85 1.08
CA LEU A 56 -5.34 -3.99 2.20
C LEU A 56 -5.13 -2.53 1.82
N TYR A 57 -6.21 -1.76 1.77
CA TYR A 57 -6.20 -0.32 1.58
C TYR A 57 -6.25 0.40 2.93
N LEU A 58 -5.11 0.92 3.36
CA LEU A 58 -4.97 1.68 4.59
C LEU A 58 -5.39 3.12 4.37
N LYS A 59 -6.53 3.50 4.95
CA LYS A 59 -7.03 4.88 4.96
C LYS A 59 -6.04 5.76 5.73
N ARG A 60 -5.78 6.96 5.24
CA ARG A 60 -5.00 7.98 5.94
C ARG A 60 -5.92 9.08 6.46
N GLU A 61 -5.50 9.74 7.52
CA GLU A 61 -6.17 10.95 8.00
C GLU A 61 -6.21 12.02 6.89
N SER A 62 -7.38 12.61 6.65
CA SER A 62 -7.59 13.58 5.57
C SER A 62 -6.65 14.80 5.68
N ASN A 63 -6.32 15.20 6.91
CA ASN A 63 -5.38 16.29 7.18
C ASN A 63 -3.96 15.98 6.70
N ALA A 64 -3.55 14.70 6.73
CA ALA A 64 -2.23 14.30 6.25
C ALA A 64 -2.12 14.43 4.72
N ILE A 65 -3.20 14.12 3.99
CA ILE A 65 -3.26 14.29 2.53
C ILE A 65 -3.29 15.79 2.17
N ALA A 66 -4.06 16.59 2.89
CA ALA A 66 -4.15 18.04 2.67
C ALA A 66 -2.81 18.74 2.93
N ALA A 67 -2.11 18.40 4.02
CA ALA A 67 -0.78 18.92 4.31
C ALA A 67 0.24 18.53 3.23
N GLU A 68 0.14 17.30 2.70
CA GLU A 68 0.96 16.81 1.60
C GLU A 68 0.69 17.55 0.27
N LEU A 69 -0.54 17.97 0.03
CA LEU A 69 -0.90 18.77 -1.14
C LEU A 69 -0.47 20.24 -0.99
N GLY A 70 -0.64 20.83 0.19
CA GLY A 70 -0.32 22.23 0.50
C GLY A 70 1.18 22.53 0.60
N SER A 71 2.02 21.54 0.90
CA SER A 71 3.48 21.70 0.99
C SER A 71 4.19 21.80 -0.37
N ASN A 72 3.50 21.56 -1.49
CA ASN A 72 4.09 21.60 -2.84
C ASN A 72 4.54 22.99 -3.32
N GLY A 73 4.37 24.04 -2.52
CA GLY A 73 4.86 25.40 -2.81
C GLY A 73 6.02 25.89 -1.93
N ARG A 74 6.40 25.17 -0.86
CA ARG A 74 7.47 25.60 0.06
C ARG A 74 8.33 24.39 0.40
N GLY A 75 9.50 24.31 -0.24
CA GLY A 75 10.44 23.20 -0.10
C GLY A 75 10.64 22.83 1.37
N GLY A 76 10.40 21.56 1.70
CA GLY A 76 10.69 21.11 3.07
C GLY A 76 9.97 19.87 3.61
N HIS A 77 9.25 19.08 2.82
CA HIS A 77 9.03 17.67 3.17
C HIS A 77 8.62 16.87 1.94
N ARG A 78 9.57 16.12 1.36
CA ARG A 78 9.22 15.09 0.39
C ARG A 78 8.38 14.05 1.13
N PRO A 79 7.12 13.82 0.73
CA PRO A 79 6.30 12.81 1.37
C PRO A 79 6.95 11.47 1.12
N SER A 80 7.51 10.87 2.16
CA SER A 80 8.20 9.62 2.01
C SER A 80 7.16 8.51 1.84
N THR A 81 7.30 7.71 0.79
CA THR A 81 6.70 6.36 0.72
C THR A 81 7.36 5.39 1.70
N ARG A 82 8.32 5.87 2.49
CA ARG A 82 9.10 5.10 3.45
C ARG A 82 8.22 4.72 4.63
N TYR A 83 8.20 3.43 4.90
CA TYR A 83 7.53 2.82 6.05
C TYR A 83 8.22 3.25 7.36
N GLY A 84 7.43 3.72 8.34
CA GLY A 84 7.79 3.68 9.77
C GLY A 84 8.57 4.87 10.32
N THR A 85 8.09 6.10 10.16
CA THR A 85 8.76 7.29 10.74
C THR A 85 7.90 8.07 11.74
N THR A 86 6.63 7.70 11.92
CA THR A 86 5.70 8.40 12.83
C THR A 86 4.85 7.43 13.66
N GLU A 87 4.37 7.85 14.84
CA GLU A 87 3.44 7.06 15.68
C GLU A 87 2.14 6.69 14.96
N ALA A 88 1.68 7.56 14.05
CA ALA A 88 0.53 7.29 13.19
C ALA A 88 0.77 6.06 12.29
N ASP A 89 2.00 5.89 11.79
CA ASP A 89 2.36 4.71 11.00
C ASP A 89 2.22 3.43 11.83
N PHE A 90 2.68 3.43 13.10
CA PHE A 90 2.56 2.27 13.99
C PHE A 90 1.10 1.88 14.29
N ARG A 91 0.22 2.86 14.48
CA ARG A 91 -1.22 2.61 14.69
C ARG A 91 -1.88 2.00 13.45
N ASP A 92 -1.61 2.58 12.28
CA ASP A 92 -2.13 2.08 11.00
C ASP A 92 -1.64 0.63 10.73
N TYR A 93 -0.40 0.29 11.13
CA TYR A 93 0.12 -1.07 11.01
C TYR A 93 -0.56 -2.06 11.96
N GLY A 94 -0.83 -1.68 13.21
CA GLY A 94 -1.53 -2.55 14.14
C GLY A 94 -2.93 -2.93 13.64
N ILE A 95 -3.69 -1.94 13.17
CA ILE A 95 -5.01 -2.17 12.56
C ILE A 95 -4.87 -3.00 11.29
N GLY A 96 -3.88 -2.71 10.45
CA GLY A 96 -3.63 -3.48 9.23
C GLY A 96 -3.32 -4.95 9.49
N ALA A 97 -2.51 -5.23 10.52
CA ALA A 97 -2.19 -6.59 10.94
C ALA A 97 -3.44 -7.33 11.46
N GLN A 98 -4.29 -6.67 12.25
CA GLN A 98 -5.56 -7.26 12.71
C GLN A 98 -6.48 -7.60 11.53
N ILE A 99 -6.69 -6.67 10.59
CA ILE A 99 -7.54 -6.91 9.40
C ILE A 99 -7.03 -8.10 8.58
N VAL A 100 -5.71 -8.17 8.33
CA VAL A 100 -5.12 -9.27 7.55
C VAL A 100 -5.28 -10.61 8.26
N ARG A 101 -5.13 -10.63 9.59
CA ARG A 101 -5.37 -11.82 10.42
C ARG A 101 -6.83 -12.25 10.38
N ASP A 102 -7.78 -11.31 10.48
CA ASP A 102 -9.21 -11.57 10.51
C ASP A 102 -9.73 -12.15 9.18
N VAL A 103 -9.11 -11.74 8.06
CA VAL A 103 -9.34 -12.33 6.74
C VAL A 103 -8.78 -13.76 6.61
N GLY A 104 -8.02 -14.24 7.59
CA GLY A 104 -7.52 -15.62 7.66
C GLY A 104 -6.06 -15.79 7.26
N VAL A 105 -5.37 -14.72 6.85
CA VAL A 105 -3.96 -14.80 6.46
C VAL A 105 -3.11 -15.09 7.70
N ARG A 106 -2.13 -15.98 7.55
CA ARG A 106 -1.10 -16.25 8.56
C ARG A 106 0.29 -16.08 7.98
N LYS A 107 0.52 -16.64 6.80
CA LYS A 107 1.75 -16.49 6.02
C LYS A 107 1.49 -15.60 4.82
N MET A 108 2.37 -14.64 4.56
CA MET A 108 2.20 -13.72 3.44
C MET A 108 3.46 -13.54 2.60
N ILE A 109 3.25 -13.38 1.30
CA ILE A 109 4.22 -12.87 0.34
C ILE A 109 3.81 -11.42 0.05
N VAL A 110 4.63 -10.46 0.46
CA VAL A 110 4.27 -9.04 0.38
C VAL A 110 4.67 -8.44 -0.97
N MET A 111 3.74 -7.73 -1.62
CA MET A 111 4.00 -6.91 -2.80
C MET A 111 4.53 -5.53 -2.41
N SER A 112 5.85 -5.33 -2.45
CA SER A 112 6.50 -4.07 -2.07
C SER A 112 7.83 -3.88 -2.79
N ASP A 113 8.11 -2.66 -3.20
CA ASP A 113 9.41 -2.17 -3.69
C ASP A 113 10.34 -1.71 -2.55
N ALA A 114 9.78 -1.44 -1.38
CA ALA A 114 10.51 -1.14 -0.16
C ALA A 114 10.61 -2.39 0.75
N THR A 115 11.71 -2.51 1.50
CA THR A 115 11.83 -3.52 2.56
C THR A 115 10.68 -3.36 3.55
N PRO A 116 9.82 -4.39 3.75
CA PRO A 116 8.69 -4.28 4.65
C PRO A 116 9.19 -4.06 6.09
N ARG A 117 9.04 -2.84 6.63
CA ARG A 117 9.21 -2.58 8.06
C ARG A 117 7.89 -2.82 8.76
N LEU A 118 7.56 -4.09 8.98
CA LEU A 118 6.37 -4.50 9.70
C LEU A 118 6.79 -4.90 11.12
N ALA A 119 6.73 -3.94 12.05
CA ALA A 119 7.03 -4.18 13.45
C ALA A 119 6.02 -5.19 14.05
N ASN A 120 6.53 -6.16 14.83
CA ASN A 120 5.76 -7.08 15.68
C ASN A 120 4.68 -7.95 15.00
N LEU A 121 4.81 -8.32 13.72
CA LEU A 121 3.90 -9.28 13.07
C LEU A 121 3.72 -10.62 13.82
N PRO A 122 4.76 -11.21 14.46
CA PRO A 122 4.58 -12.43 15.24
C PRO A 122 3.55 -12.28 16.38
N GLY A 123 3.44 -11.09 16.99
CA GLY A 123 2.42 -10.81 18.02
C GLY A 123 0.98 -10.85 17.49
N TYR A 124 0.80 -10.65 16.19
CA TYR A 124 -0.47 -10.78 15.50
C TYR A 124 -0.69 -12.18 14.89
N GLY A 125 0.23 -13.13 15.07
CA GLY A 125 0.16 -14.44 14.42
C GLY A 125 0.34 -14.37 12.90
N LEU A 126 1.12 -13.38 12.45
CA LEU A 126 1.43 -13.13 11.05
C LEU A 126 2.93 -13.32 10.79
N GLU A 127 3.24 -13.85 9.61
CA GLU A 127 4.60 -14.15 9.16
C GLU A 127 4.77 -13.71 7.71
N ILE A 128 5.83 -12.94 7.43
CA ILE A 128 6.25 -12.67 6.05
C ILE A 128 7.22 -13.76 5.65
N VAL A 129 6.82 -14.59 4.68
CA VAL A 129 7.66 -15.68 4.16
C VAL A 129 8.36 -15.30 2.85
N GLY A 130 8.04 -14.13 2.29
CA GLY A 130 8.68 -13.61 1.10
C GLY A 130 8.18 -12.22 0.70
N SER A 131 8.83 -11.64 -0.31
CA SER A 131 8.40 -10.39 -0.93
C SER A 131 8.60 -10.43 -2.43
N VAL A 132 7.70 -9.80 -3.17
CA VAL A 132 7.81 -9.62 -4.62
C VAL A 132 7.77 -8.13 -4.95
N PRO A 133 8.62 -7.64 -5.86
CA PRO A 133 8.63 -6.23 -6.23
C PRO A 133 7.37 -5.88 -7.00
N LEU A 134 6.80 -4.71 -6.67
CA LEU A 134 5.69 -4.10 -7.43
C LEU A 134 6.24 -2.88 -8.19
N THR A 135 6.98 -3.15 -9.26
CA THR A 135 7.50 -2.09 -10.14
C THR A 135 6.51 -1.86 -11.27
N VAL A 136 6.02 -0.63 -11.39
CA VAL A 136 5.30 -0.16 -12.58
C VAL A 136 6.22 0.80 -13.33
N PRO A 137 6.29 0.73 -14.67
CA PRO A 137 6.99 1.76 -15.45
C PRO A 137 6.39 3.12 -15.11
N ASN A 138 7.22 4.06 -14.64
CA ASN A 138 6.78 5.44 -14.47
C ASN A 138 6.45 6.01 -15.85
N GLY A 139 5.16 6.22 -16.12
CA GLY A 139 4.74 7.11 -17.20
C GLY A 139 5.34 8.48 -16.94
N LYS A 140 6.07 9.04 -17.91
CA LYS A 140 6.63 10.40 -17.80
C LYS A 140 5.48 11.37 -17.45
N PRO A 141 5.69 12.34 -16.54
CA PRO A 141 4.71 13.39 -16.36
C PRO A 141 4.51 14.10 -17.71
N VAL A 142 3.27 14.13 -18.19
CA VAL A 142 2.89 14.99 -19.31
C VAL A 142 3.05 16.41 -18.81
N VAL A 143 4.21 17.01 -19.10
CA VAL A 143 4.41 18.44 -18.96
C VAL A 143 3.53 19.05 -20.05
N THR A 144 2.33 19.51 -19.68
CA THR A 144 1.57 20.42 -20.51
C THR A 144 2.37 21.72 -20.58
N SER A 145 3.15 21.86 -21.64
CA SER A 145 3.66 23.13 -22.11
C SER A 145 2.46 24.07 -22.28
N SER A 146 2.39 25.09 -21.44
CA SER A 146 1.54 26.25 -21.71
C SER A 146 2.15 27.00 -22.88
N ASN A 147 1.42 27.07 -23.98
CA ASN A 147 1.55 28.15 -24.96
C ASN A 147 0.65 29.31 -24.51
#